data_AF-A0A1Z9B683-F1
#
_entry.id   AF-A0A1Z9B683-F1
#
_cell.length_a   1.000
_cell.length_b   1.000
_cell.length_c   1.000
_cell.angle_alpha   90.00
_cell.angle_beta   90.00
_cell.angle_gamma   90.00
#
_symmetry.space_group_name_H-M   'P 1'
#
loop_
_entity.id
_entity.type
_entity.pdbx_description
1 polymer ?
#
loop_
_entity_poly.entity_id
_entity_poly.type
_entity_poly.pdbx_seq_one_letter_code
_entity_poly.pdbx_strand_id
1 'polypeptide(L)'
;MFFRFILTILYYVLLSNHTFANFDITIEKLYPPKCSILKDSKVLLCPRIMEIDVKIGNQKSKKLVNCIVFSEEEEVLAFGENYINPPKGKIYLTIREARRKINEMKLIATAKCKYTE
;
A
#
# COMPACT_ATOMS: atom_id res chain seq x y z
N MET A 1 -22.93 -41.51 -27.08
CA MET A 1 -22.96 -40.02 -27.12
C MET A 1 -22.94 -39.38 -25.72
N PHE A 2 -23.56 -39.98 -24.70
CA PHE A 2 -23.58 -39.48 -23.31
C PHE A 2 -22.22 -39.36 -22.61
N PHE A 3 -21.30 -40.31 -22.83
CA PHE A 3 -20.00 -40.32 -22.14
C PHE A 3 -19.13 -39.10 -22.45
N ARG A 4 -19.23 -38.56 -23.68
CA ARG A 4 -18.52 -37.34 -24.10
C ARG A 4 -19.05 -36.10 -23.39
N PHE A 5 -20.36 -36.02 -23.15
CA PHE A 5 -20.98 -34.93 -22.40
C PHE A 5 -20.57 -34.92 -20.92
N ILE A 6 -20.42 -36.10 -20.31
CA ILE A 6 -19.97 -36.21 -18.92
C ILE A 6 -18.52 -35.72 -18.79
N LEU A 7 -17.65 -36.10 -19.72
CA LEU A 7 -16.24 -35.64 -19.76
C LEU A 7 -16.13 -34.13 -19.96
N THR A 8 -16.94 -33.52 -20.82
CA THR A 8 -16.91 -32.06 -21.00
C THR A 8 -17.40 -31.33 -19.75
N ILE A 9 -18.45 -31.81 -19.08
CA ILE A 9 -18.93 -31.22 -17.82
C ILE A 9 -17.86 -31.35 -16.73
N LEU A 10 -17.22 -32.51 -16.61
CA LEU A 10 -16.16 -32.74 -15.63
C LEU A 10 -14.95 -31.80 -15.87
N TYR A 11 -14.59 -31.59 -17.14
CA TYR A 11 -13.52 -30.67 -17.53
C TYR A 11 -13.85 -29.21 -17.20
N TYR A 12 -15.10 -28.78 -17.42
CA TYR A 12 -15.56 -27.45 -17.05
C TYR A 12 -15.55 -27.22 -15.53
N VAL A 13 -15.94 -28.22 -14.73
CA VAL A 13 -15.89 -28.16 -13.27
C VAL A 13 -14.46 -28.11 -12.74
N LEU A 14 -13.52 -28.81 -13.38
CA LEU A 14 -12.09 -28.72 -13.05
C LEU A 14 -11.51 -27.33 -13.36
N LEU A 15 -11.94 -26.68 -14.45
CA LEU A 15 -11.48 -25.34 -14.80
C LEU A 15 -12.05 -24.24 -13.88
N SER A 16 -13.27 -24.39 -13.35
CA SER A 16 -13.92 -23.33 -12.55
C SER A 16 -13.26 -23.09 -11.19
N ASN A 17 -12.44 -24.02 -10.70
CA ASN A 17 -11.80 -23.93 -9.39
C ASN A 17 -10.53 -23.05 -9.36
N HIS A 18 -10.21 -22.36 -10.45
CA HIS A 18 -9.13 -21.36 -10.47
C HIS A 18 -9.65 -19.96 -10.13
N THR A 19 -10.27 -19.80 -8.96
CA THR A 19 -10.39 -18.46 -8.35
C THR A 19 -9.05 -18.16 -7.68
N PHE A 20 -8.19 -17.43 -8.39
CA PHE A 20 -6.95 -16.91 -7.80
C PHE A 20 -7.34 -16.00 -6.62
N ALA A 21 -7.00 -16.44 -5.41
CA ALA A 21 -7.19 -15.67 -4.19
C ALA A 21 -6.43 -14.33 -4.29
N ASN A 22 -7.08 -13.25 -3.83
CA ASN A 22 -6.55 -11.89 -3.80
C ASN A 22 -5.09 -11.88 -3.34
N PHE A 23 -4.21 -11.29 -4.15
CA PHE A 23 -2.84 -10.98 -3.78
C PHE A 23 -2.84 -9.82 -2.77
N ASP A 24 -3.24 -10.10 -1.53
CA ASP A 24 -3.47 -9.03 -0.55
C ASP A 24 -2.15 -8.44 -0.06
N ILE A 25 -1.91 -7.17 -0.41
CA ILE A 25 -0.93 -6.31 0.26
C ILE A 25 -1.60 -5.87 1.55
N THR A 26 -1.05 -6.24 2.69
CA THR A 26 -1.53 -5.80 4.01
C THR A 26 -0.64 -4.67 4.51
N ILE A 27 -1.25 -3.58 4.97
CA ILE A 27 -0.54 -2.49 5.63
C ILE A 27 -0.41 -2.85 7.10
N GLU A 28 0.81 -3.07 7.59
CA GLU A 28 1.04 -3.42 9.00
C GLU A 28 1.05 -2.17 9.87
N LYS A 29 1.75 -1.11 9.43
CA LYS A 29 1.90 0.11 10.23
C LYS A 29 2.23 1.32 9.37
N LEU A 30 1.68 2.47 9.77
CA LEU A 30 1.99 3.77 9.22
C LEU A 30 2.73 4.59 10.28
N TYR A 31 3.85 5.20 9.89
CA TYR A 31 4.65 6.06 10.75
C TYR A 31 4.55 7.52 10.28
N PRO A 32 4.16 8.45 11.17
CA PRO A 32 4.16 9.87 10.87
C PRO A 32 5.59 10.40 10.67
N PRO A 33 5.75 11.60 10.07
CA PRO A 33 7.07 12.19 9.90
C PRO A 33 7.75 12.44 11.25
N LYS A 34 9.01 12.02 11.38
CA LYS A 34 9.79 12.19 12.60
C LYS A 34 10.33 13.61 12.68
N CYS A 35 9.69 14.48 13.46
CA CYS A 35 10.20 15.81 13.71
C CYS A 35 11.35 15.79 14.73
N SER A 36 12.37 16.61 14.50
CA SER A 36 13.52 16.78 15.39
C SER A 36 13.76 18.25 15.69
N ILE A 37 14.27 18.55 16.88
CA ILE A 37 14.63 19.91 17.29
C ILE A 37 16.14 20.06 17.06
N LEU A 38 16.52 21.05 16.26
CA LEU A 38 17.93 21.41 16.09
C LEU A 38 18.45 22.05 17.40
N LYS A 39 19.53 21.50 17.95
CA LYS A 39 20.12 21.96 19.22
C LYS A 39 20.56 23.43 19.16
N ASP A 40 21.10 23.86 18.02
CA ASP A 40 21.73 25.18 17.88
C ASP A 40 20.71 26.30 17.62
N SER A 41 19.69 26.03 16.79
CA SER A 41 18.71 27.04 16.38
C SER A 41 17.36 26.95 17.11
N LYS A 42 17.12 25.88 17.89
CA LYS A 42 15.82 25.54 18.50
C LYS A 42 14.67 25.45 17.49
N VAL A 43 14.97 25.35 16.20
CA VAL A 43 13.98 25.21 15.12
C VAL A 43 13.54 23.75 15.02
N LEU A 44 12.24 23.56 14.80
CA LEU A 44 11.65 22.25 14.52
C LEU A 44 11.85 21.90 13.05
N LEU A 45 12.62 20.85 12.78
CA LEU A 45 12.74 20.24 11.46
C LEU A 45 11.82 19.02 11.37
N CYS A 46 10.77 19.13 10.56
CA CYS A 46 9.90 18.01 10.20
C CYS A 46 10.17 17.61 8.75
N PRO A 47 10.80 16.45 8.49
CA PRO A 47 10.97 15.94 7.13
C PRO A 47 9.60 15.64 6.53
N ARG A 48 9.43 15.90 5.23
CA ARG A 48 8.17 15.65 4.50
C ARG A 48 8.03 14.20 4.03
N ILE A 49 8.51 13.27 4.85
CA ILE A 49 8.58 11.85 4.53
C ILE A 49 7.85 11.07 5.62
N MET A 50 6.94 10.20 5.20
CA MET A 50 6.27 9.22 6.03
C MET A 50 6.77 7.82 5.68
N GLU A 51 6.66 6.88 6.61
CA GLU A 51 7.06 5.48 6.37
C GLU A 51 5.83 4.58 6.51
N ILE A 52 5.69 3.59 5.64
CA ILE A 52 4.68 2.53 5.77
C ILE A 52 5.36 1.17 5.71
N ASP A 53 5.05 0.33 6.70
CA ASP A 53 5.37 -1.09 6.69
C ASP A 53 4.24 -1.85 5.99
N VAL A 54 4.60 -2.63 4.98
CA VAL A 54 3.65 -3.47 4.24
C VAL A 54 4.12 -4.92 4.23
N LYS A 55 3.14 -5.82 4.24
CA LYS A 55 3.31 -7.27 4.09
C LYS A 55 2.69 -7.71 2.79
N ILE A 56 3.45 -8.47 2.01
CA ILE A 56 3.02 -9.02 0.72
C ILE A 56 2.72 -10.50 0.94
N GLY A 57 1.45 -10.87 0.77
CA GLY A 57 1.01 -12.27 0.78
C GLY A 57 1.34 -13.01 -0.51
N ASN A 58 1.75 -14.27 -0.38
CA ASN A 58 1.78 -15.26 -1.49
C ASN A 58 2.59 -14.89 -2.75
N GLN A 59 3.54 -13.95 -2.68
CA GLN A 59 4.46 -13.65 -3.78
C GLN A 59 5.90 -14.01 -3.44
N LYS A 60 6.64 -14.51 -4.44
CA LYS A 60 8.06 -14.88 -4.33
C LYS A 60 9.00 -13.90 -5.02
N SER A 61 8.50 -13.07 -5.92
CA SER A 61 9.31 -12.13 -6.69
C SER A 61 9.19 -10.71 -6.17
N LYS A 62 10.24 -9.92 -6.39
CA LYS A 62 10.27 -8.49 -6.11
C LYS A 62 9.20 -7.79 -6.96
N LYS A 63 8.38 -6.96 -6.34
CA LYS A 63 7.30 -6.21 -7.00
C LYS A 63 7.36 -4.74 -6.67
N LEU A 64 7.02 -3.91 -7.65
CA LEU A 64 6.77 -2.49 -7.42
C LEU A 64 5.41 -2.33 -6.75
N VAL A 65 5.40 -1.70 -5.59
CA VAL A 65 4.18 -1.39 -4.85
C VAL A 65 4.07 0.12 -4.72
N ASN A 66 2.91 0.65 -5.07
CA ASN A 66 2.55 2.04 -4.86
C ASN A 66 1.56 2.13 -3.69
N CYS A 67 1.81 3.04 -2.75
CA CYS A 67 0.92 3.34 -1.65
C CYS A 67 0.52 4.82 -1.65
N ILE A 68 -0.75 5.07 -1.36
CA ILE A 68 -1.35 6.40 -1.24
C ILE A 68 -2.06 6.49 0.11
N VAL A 69 -1.84 7.59 0.83
CA VAL A 69 -2.49 7.92 2.09
C VAL A 69 -3.54 8.98 1.86
N PHE A 70 -4.72 8.75 2.41
CA PHE A 70 -5.88 9.62 2.30
C PHE A 70 -6.24 10.23 3.66
N SER A 71 -6.74 11.46 3.63
CA SER A 71 -7.40 12.08 4.79
C SER A 71 -8.84 11.57 4.94
N GLU A 72 -9.48 11.91 6.06
CA GLU A 72 -10.92 11.67 6.27
C GLU A 72 -11.82 12.31 5.20
N GLU A 73 -11.36 13.40 4.58
CA GLU A 73 -12.06 14.05 3.46
C GLU A 73 -11.70 13.43 2.10
N GLU A 74 -11.14 12.21 2.09
CA GLU A 74 -10.69 11.47 0.90
C GLU A 74 -9.63 12.19 0.03
N GLU A 75 -9.05 13.27 0.53
CA GLU A 75 -7.92 13.95 -0.13
C GLU A 75 -6.61 13.16 0.00
N VAL A 76 -5.80 13.16 -1.07
CA VAL A 76 -4.46 12.54 -1.07
C VAL A 76 -3.48 13.36 -0.24
N LEU A 77 -3.00 12.77 0.87
CA LEU A 77 -2.04 13.37 1.81
C LEU A 77 -0.59 13.06 1.44
N ALA A 78 -0.30 11.81 1.13
CA ALA A 78 1.05 11.34 0.82
C ALA A 78 1.00 10.20 -0.18
N PHE A 79 2.05 10.07 -0.99
CA PHE A 79 2.17 9.02 -1.98
C PHE A 79 3.63 8.61 -2.14
N GLY A 80 3.85 7.38 -2.58
CA GLY A 80 5.19 6.86 -2.84
C GLY A 80 5.13 5.43 -3.32
N GLU A 81 6.22 5.01 -3.92
CA GLU A 81 6.37 3.69 -4.48
C GLU A 81 7.72 3.11 -4.11
N ASN A 82 7.78 1.79 -3.97
CA ASN A 82 9.03 1.09 -3.75
C ASN A 82 8.95 -0.32 -4.28
N TYR A 83 10.08 -0.85 -4.73
CA TYR A 83 10.20 -2.26 -5.01
C TYR A 83 10.43 -3.04 -3.72
N ILE A 84 9.48 -3.90 -3.38
CA ILE A 84 9.52 -4.70 -2.17
C ILE A 84 9.91 -6.13 -2.53
N ASN A 85 10.85 -6.66 -1.76
CA ASN A 85 11.13 -8.08 -1.72
C ASN A 85 10.21 -8.73 -0.67
N PRO A 86 9.29 -9.65 -1.04
CA PRO A 86 8.41 -10.32 -0.09
C PRO A 86 9.19 -11.06 1.02
N PRO A 87 8.60 -11.29 2.21
CA PRO A 87 7.19 -11.07 2.56
C PRO A 87 6.89 -9.69 3.18
N LYS A 88 7.91 -8.88 3.51
CA LYS A 88 7.74 -7.58 4.17
C LYS A 88 8.62 -6.52 3.50
N GLY A 89 8.16 -5.27 3.50
CA GLY A 89 8.94 -4.15 3.02
C GLY A 89 8.48 -2.82 3.60
N LYS A 90 9.31 -1.81 3.38
CA LYS A 90 9.00 -0.42 3.70
C LYS A 90 8.78 0.39 2.44
N ILE A 91 7.84 1.31 2.49
CA ILE A 91 7.64 2.34 1.47
C ILE A 91 7.76 3.71 2.14
N TYR A 92 8.57 4.57 1.55
CA TYR A 92 8.69 5.96 1.94
C TYR A 92 7.73 6.79 1.11
N LEU A 93 6.85 7.53 1.78
CA LEU A 93 5.86 8.39 1.12
C LEU A 93 6.25 9.84 1.27
N THR A 94 6.08 10.59 0.19
CA THR A 94 6.27 12.04 0.18
C THR A 94 4.95 12.73 0.45
N ILE A 95 4.93 13.67 1.40
CA ILE A 95 3.75 14.46 1.75
C ILE A 95 3.52 15.52 0.67
N ARG A 96 2.29 15.61 0.12
CA ARG A 96 1.95 16.56 -0.94
C ARG A 96 1.93 18.01 -0.40
N GLU A 97 2.64 18.92 -1.07
CA GLU A 97 2.91 20.30 -0.59
C GLU A 97 1.69 21.22 -0.47
N ALA A 98 0.56 20.89 -1.09
CA ALA A 98 -0.58 21.78 -1.21
C ALA A 98 -1.47 21.77 0.06
N ARG A 99 -0.96 22.28 1.19
CA ARG A 99 -1.75 23.01 2.21
C ARG A 99 -0.82 23.65 3.23
N ARG A 100 -0.67 24.99 3.11
CA ARG A 100 -0.11 25.93 4.11
C ARG A 100 -0.88 25.96 5.45
N LYS A 101 -1.70 24.96 5.76
CA LYS A 101 -2.48 24.83 6.98
C LYS A 101 -2.33 23.43 7.56
N ILE A 102 -1.12 23.09 8.01
CA ILE A 102 -0.90 21.94 8.91
C ILE A 102 -1.55 22.22 10.30
N ASN A 103 -1.93 23.48 10.57
CA ASN A 103 -2.67 23.88 11.78
C ASN A 103 -4.12 23.37 11.83
N GLU A 104 -4.66 22.89 10.72
CA GLU A 104 -5.90 22.10 10.68
C GLU A 104 -5.47 20.66 10.44
N MET A 105 -5.20 19.90 11.51
CA MET A 105 -4.85 18.48 11.45
C MET A 105 -5.97 17.73 10.73
N LYS A 106 -5.85 17.52 9.42
CA LYS A 106 -6.65 16.54 8.72
C LYS A 106 -6.20 15.16 9.17
N LEU A 107 -7.04 14.49 9.95
CA LEU A 107 -6.79 13.16 10.47
C LEU A 107 -6.53 12.20 9.29
N ILE A 108 -5.51 11.34 9.46
CA ILE A 108 -5.21 10.28 8.49
C ILE A 108 -6.30 9.22 8.64
N ALA A 109 -7.10 9.02 7.59
CA ALA A 109 -8.18 8.04 7.65
C ALA A 109 -7.73 6.66 7.19
N THR A 110 -7.04 6.60 6.04
CA THR A 110 -6.79 5.32 5.37
C THR A 110 -5.57 5.38 4.47
N ALA A 111 -4.89 4.25 4.31
CA ALA A 111 -3.87 4.06 3.30
C ALA A 111 -4.29 2.93 2.35
N LYS A 112 -4.01 3.08 1.06
CA LYS A 112 -4.27 2.05 0.04
C LYS A 112 -2.98 1.75 -0.70
N CYS A 113 -2.65 0.48 -0.83
CA CYS A 113 -1.48 0.01 -1.56
C CYS A 113 -1.91 -0.91 -2.70
N LYS A 114 -1.25 -0.80 -3.85
CA LYS A 114 -1.50 -1.59 -5.05
C LYS A 114 -0.18 -2.00 -5.68
N TYR A 115 -0.17 -3.15 -6.35
CA TYR A 115 0.93 -3.46 -7.27
C TYR A 115 0.84 -2.53 -8.47
N THR A 116 1.98 -2.04 -8.91
CA THR A 116 2.11 -1.40 -10.21
C THR A 116 2.51 -2.48 -11.20
N GLU A 117 1.72 -2.66 -12.27
CA GLU A 117 2.01 -3.61 -13.37
C GLU A 117 3.15 -3.12 -14.26
#